data_AF-A0A950F7V0-F1
#
_entry.id   AF-A0A950F7V0-F1
#
_cell.length_a   1.000
_cell.length_b   1.000
_cell.length_c   1.000
_cell.angle_alpha   90.00
_cell.angle_beta   90.00
_cell.angle_gamma   90.00
#
_symmetry.space_group_name_H-M   'P 1'
#
loop_
_entity.id
_entity.type
_entity.pdbx_description
1 polymer ?
#
loop_
_entity_poly.entity_id
_entity_poly.type
_entity_poly.pdbx_seq_one_letter_code
_entity_poly.pdbx_strand_id
1 'polypeptide(L)' 'MNAFDFAAPASIEDALKLLDGQNTVALSGGTDLLSRIKDQVTVPRRVVYLKDI' A
#
# COMPACT_ATOMS: atom_id res chain seq x y z
N MET A 1 3.30 13.78 -4.93
CA MET A 1 2.72 12.42 -4.82
C MET A 1 2.29 11.95 -6.20
N ASN A 2 2.69 10.75 -6.61
CA ASN A 2 2.31 10.17 -7.90
C ASN A 2 1.01 9.36 -7.77
N ALA A 3 0.31 9.13 -8.87
CA ALA A 3 -0.84 8.23 -8.87
C ALA A 3 -0.39 6.79 -8.60
N PHE A 4 -1.20 6.05 -7.84
CA PHE A 4 -1.00 4.64 -7.52
C PHE A 4 -2.34 3.93 -7.40
N ASP A 5 -2.35 2.63 -7.62
CA ASP A 5 -3.50 1.78 -7.33
C ASP A 5 -3.71 1.67 -5.82
N PHE A 6 -4.96 1.65 -5.38
CA PHE A 6 -5.32 1.42 -3.98
C PHE A 6 -6.20 0.17 -3.86
N ALA A 7 -5.89 -0.70 -2.89
CA ALA A 7 -6.70 -1.87 -2.60
C ALA A 7 -6.88 -2.04 -1.09
N ALA A 8 -8.07 -2.46 -0.66
CA ALA A 8 -8.41 -2.76 0.73
C ALA A 8 -9.02 -4.17 0.78
N PRO A 9 -8.19 -5.23 0.91
CA PRO A 9 -8.67 -6.61 1.00
C PRO A 9 -9.51 -6.84 2.27
N ALA A 10 -10.43 -7.81 2.19
CA ALA A 10 -11.28 -8.23 3.30
C ALA A 10 -10.85 -9.58 3.92
N SER A 11 -9.73 -10.14 3.45
CA SER A 11 -9.15 -11.39 3.92
C SER A 11 -7.63 -11.37 3.84
N ILE A 12 -6.97 -12.21 4.63
CA ILE A 12 -5.51 -12.37 4.60
C ILE A 12 -5.08 -12.93 3.23
N GLU A 13 -5.82 -13.88 2.68
CA GLU A 13 -5.52 -14.51 1.40
C GLU A 13 -5.52 -13.50 0.25
N ASP A 14 -6.47 -12.57 0.24
CA ASP A 14 -6.53 -11.53 -0.79
C ASP A 14 -5.44 -10.48 -0.59
N ALA A 15 -5.09 -10.15 0.66
CA ALA A 15 -3.97 -9.28 0.96
C ALA A 15 -2.65 -9.85 0.44
N LEU A 16 -2.40 -11.14 0.67
CA LEU A 16 -1.21 -11.82 0.18
C LEU A 16 -1.12 -11.78 -1.34
N LYS A 17 -2.21 -12.06 -2.06
CA LYS A 17 -2.24 -11.97 -3.53
C LYS A 17 -1.97 -10.56 -4.03
N LEU A 18 -2.53 -9.54 -3.37
CA LEU A 18 -2.36 -8.14 -3.78
C LEU A 18 -0.94 -7.64 -3.50
N LEU A 19 -0.30 -8.14 -2.43
CA LEU A 19 1.06 -7.79 -2.03
C LEU A 19 2.15 -8.47 -2.87
N ASP A 20 1.85 -9.61 -3.52
CA ASP A 20 2.79 -10.37 -4.39
C ASP A 20 3.16 -9.65 -5.71
N GLY A 21 2.87 -8.36 -5.83
CA GLY A 21 3.19 -7.53 -7.00
C GLY A 21 4.46 -6.69 -6.83
N GLN A 22 5.12 -6.36 -7.95
CA GLN A 22 6.26 -5.44 -7.92
C GLN A 22 5.83 -4.01 -7.52
N ASN A 23 6.64 -3.39 -6.67
CA ASN A 23 6.46 -2.01 -6.21
C ASN A 23 5.09 -1.76 -5.54
N THR A 24 4.59 -2.79 -4.86
CA THR A 24 3.44 -2.73 -3.96
C THR A 24 3.92 -2.49 -2.53
N VAL A 25 3.20 -1.66 -1.78
CA VAL A 25 3.48 -1.41 -0.36
C VAL A 25 2.24 -1.64 0.50
N ALA A 26 2.44 -2.15 1.71
CA ALA A 26 1.38 -2.27 2.70
C ALA A 26 1.18 -0.94 3.44
N LEU A 27 -0.08 -0.57 3.66
CA LEU A 27 -0.49 0.59 4.44
C LEU A 27 -1.31 0.14 5.66
N SER A 28 -0.90 0.59 6.83
CA SER A 28 -1.71 0.54 8.05
C SER A 28 -2.05 1.98 8.45
N GLY A 29 -1.56 2.48 9.59
CA GLY A 29 -1.82 3.86 10.04
C GLY A 29 -1.23 4.97 9.16
N GLY A 30 -0.22 4.68 8.34
CA GLY A 30 0.28 5.57 7.30
C GLY A 30 1.16 6.75 7.73
N THR A 31 1.43 6.93 9.03
CA THR A 31 2.22 8.06 9.56
C THR A 31 3.64 8.14 8.98
N ASP A 32 4.29 7.01 8.75
CA ASP A 32 5.58 6.92 8.05
C ASP A 32 5.40 6.93 6.52
N LEU A 33 4.71 5.91 6.00
CA LEU A 33 4.62 5.67 4.57
C LEU A 33 4.06 6.86 3.78
N LEU A 34 3.00 7.52 4.26
CA LEU A 34 2.39 8.63 3.52
C LEU A 34 3.30 9.85 3.45
N SER A 35 4.10 10.10 4.49
CA SER A 35 5.12 11.17 4.48
C SER A 35 6.18 10.88 3.42
N ARG A 36 6.69 9.63 3.37
CA ARG A 36 7.66 9.19 2.36
C ARG A 36 7.13 9.25 0.93
N ILE A 37 5.84 8.98 0.71
CA ILE A 37 5.20 9.08 -0.62
C ILE A 37 5.01 10.55 -1.03
N LYS A 38 4.69 11.45 -0.09
CA LYS A 38 4.61 12.89 -0.35
C LYS A 38 5.96 13.44 -0.79
N ASP A 39 7.02 13.06 -0.08
CA ASP A 39 8.40 13.49 -0.34
C ASP A 39 9.09 12.73 -1.47
N GLN A 40 8.36 11.84 -2.17
CA GLN A 40 8.85 11.00 -3.27
C GLN A 40 10.03 10.07 -2.89
N VAL A 41 10.28 9.86 -1.60
CA VAL A 41 11.23 8.85 -1.09
C VAL A 41 10.72 7.43 -1.38
N THR A 42 9.41 7.26 -1.47
CA THR A 42 8.77 5.98 -1.84
C THR A 42 7.73 6.25 -2.91
N VAL A 43 7.84 5.55 -4.04
CA VAL A 43 7.00 5.81 -5.23
C VAL A 43 6.32 4.51 -5.66
N PRO A 44 5.32 4.03 -4.88
CA PRO A 44 4.70 2.75 -5.14
C PRO A 44 3.81 2.81 -6.38
N ARG A 45 3.64 1.65 -7.04
CA ARG A 45 2.58 1.47 -8.05
C ARG A 45 1.26 1.09 -7.40
N ARG A 46 1.30 0.44 -6.24
CA ARG A 46 0.11 0.04 -5.48
C ARG A 46 0.30 0.19 -3.98
N VAL A 47 -0.76 0.59 -3.31
CA VAL A 47 -0.87 0.64 -1.85
C VAL A 47 -2.00 -0.30 -1.42
N VAL A 48 -1.68 -1.26 -0.54
CA VAL A 48 -2.64 -2.23 0.01
C VAL A 48 -2.92 -1.89 1.47
N TYR A 49 -4.14 -1.48 1.78
CA TYR A 49 -4.55 -1.07 3.12
C TYR A 49 -5.00 -2.27 3.96
N LEU A 50 -4.35 -2.49 5.10
CA LEU A 50 -4.48 -3.70 5.91
C LEU A 50 -5.17 -3.46 7.25
N LYS A 51 -5.86 -2.32 7.47
CA LYS A 51 -6.39 -1.99 8.81
C LYS A 51 -7.48 -2.95 9.29
N ASP A 52 -8.28 -3.47 8.37
CA ASP A 52 -9.51 -4.20 8.69
C ASP A 52 -9.35 -5.73 8.55
N ILE A 53 -8.10 -6.23 8.55
CA ILE A 53 -7.75 -7.66 8.52
C ILE A 53 -6.70 -8.01 9.58
#